data_AF-A0A958CQ47-F1
#
_entry.id   AF-A0A958CQ47-F1
#
_cell.length_a   1.000
_cell.length_b   1.000
_cell.length_c   1.000
_cell.angle_alpha   90.00
_cell.angle_beta   90.00
_cell.angle_gamma   90.00
#
_symmetry.space_group_name_H-M   'P 1'
#
loop_
_entity.id
_entity.type
_entity.pdbx_description
1 polymer ?
#
loop_
_entity_poly.entity_id
_entity_poly.type
_entity_poly.pdbx_seq_one_letter_code
_entity_poly.pdbx_strand_id
1 'polypeptide(L)'
;AAAGYTFFTVDPGDHVDDEAHTASLPDLERKFAALPWADLDSSPADLRARFLGSTFELEDRQLQFDEESLLRAAAKYGRAVTHAARMYRHLDSVLDRPWELEVSVDETATPTSHLEHFYIVSEMRRLGVRWVSLAPRYVGSFEKGVDYIGDLDELRADLAGHAAIARAFGPYKLSLHSGSDKFSVYPIAVEETRHVVHLKTAGTSYLEALRAIAQVDPALFREIYGLAFERYDEDRRTYHVSAIPARAPRPDTLADDQLPDVLDQFDAREMLHVTFGSALARYGTEIKSTLRANEDAHYAAIEAHFDRHLAAFAEGADGN
;
A
#
# COMPACT_ATOMS: atom_id res chain seq x y z
N ALA A 1 -4.16 5.37 20.13
CA ALA A 1 -3.31 5.90 21.23
C ALA A 1 -3.23 4.94 22.43
N ALA A 2 -4.35 4.64 23.11
CA ALA A 2 -4.37 3.89 24.38
C ALA A 2 -3.67 2.52 24.36
N ALA A 3 -3.72 1.78 23.25
CA ALA A 3 -3.13 0.44 23.13
C ALA A 3 -1.60 0.41 22.96
N GLY A 4 -0.90 1.55 23.01
CA GLY A 4 0.57 1.55 22.98
C GLY A 4 1.23 1.75 21.61
N TYR A 5 0.47 1.84 20.50
CA TYR A 5 1.01 2.10 19.17
C TYR A 5 1.85 3.40 19.10
N THR A 6 2.98 3.31 18.41
CA THR A 6 3.91 4.43 18.14
C THR A 6 3.91 4.86 16.68
N PHE A 7 3.33 4.07 15.78
CA PHE A 7 3.19 4.38 14.35
C PHE A 7 1.70 4.35 14.00
N PHE A 8 1.21 5.42 13.38
CA PHE A 8 -0.17 5.56 12.96
C PHE A 8 -0.23 5.76 11.45
N THR A 9 -0.92 4.88 10.75
CA THR A 9 -1.29 5.11 9.34
C THR A 9 -2.70 5.70 9.32
N VAL A 10 -2.83 6.91 8.77
CA VAL A 10 -4.12 7.51 8.46
C VAL A 10 -4.43 7.25 7.01
N ASP A 11 -5.50 6.50 6.78
CA ASP A 11 -6.11 6.31 5.48
C ASP A 11 -7.34 7.24 5.39
N PRO A 12 -7.29 8.35 4.63
CA PRO A 12 -8.40 9.23 4.37
C PRO A 12 -9.14 8.85 3.07
N GLY A 13 -9.09 7.59 2.62
CA GLY A 13 -9.69 7.10 1.37
C GLY A 13 -11.17 7.44 1.22
N ASP A 14 -11.97 7.33 2.30
CA ASP A 14 -13.38 7.76 2.33
C ASP A 14 -13.59 9.26 2.04
N HIS A 15 -12.53 10.05 2.10
CA HIS A 15 -12.51 11.48 1.81
C HIS A 15 -11.84 11.81 0.46
N VAL A 16 -11.41 10.80 -0.31
CA VAL A 16 -10.94 10.97 -1.69
C VAL A 16 -12.14 10.96 -2.63
N ASP A 17 -12.24 11.97 -3.50
CA ASP A 17 -13.28 12.05 -4.52
C ASP A 17 -12.76 11.47 -5.84
N ASP A 18 -12.87 10.14 -6.00
CA ASP A 18 -12.39 9.44 -7.21
C ASP A 18 -13.09 9.89 -8.49
N GLU A 19 -14.33 10.39 -8.42
CA GLU A 19 -15.03 10.95 -9.59
C GLU A 19 -14.32 12.18 -10.15
N ALA A 20 -13.54 12.89 -9.32
CA ALA A 20 -12.75 14.03 -9.78
C ALA A 20 -11.72 13.62 -10.84
N HIS A 21 -11.29 12.36 -10.92
CA HIS A 21 -10.29 11.93 -11.91
C HIS A 21 -10.77 12.12 -13.35
N THR A 22 -12.05 11.84 -13.64
CA THR A 22 -12.63 11.94 -14.99
C THR A 22 -13.63 13.09 -15.13
N ALA A 23 -13.83 13.88 -14.07
CA ALA A 23 -14.74 15.01 -14.08
C ALA A 23 -14.36 16.07 -15.13
N SER A 24 -15.40 16.67 -15.72
CA SER A 24 -15.28 17.82 -16.62
C SER A 24 -14.80 19.06 -15.87
N LEU A 25 -14.23 20.05 -16.57
CA LEU A 25 -13.78 21.30 -15.93
C LEU A 25 -14.91 22.01 -15.14
N PRO A 26 -16.15 22.17 -15.64
CA PRO A 26 -17.24 22.72 -14.85
C PRO A 26 -17.57 21.91 -13.58
N ASP A 27 -17.47 20.58 -13.64
CA ASP A 27 -17.69 19.73 -12.46
C ASP A 27 -16.55 19.86 -11.45
N LEU A 28 -15.31 19.98 -11.92
CA LEU A 28 -14.16 20.27 -11.09
C LEU A 28 -14.30 21.61 -10.38
N GLU A 29 -14.71 22.67 -11.09
CA GLU A 29 -14.98 23.98 -10.48
C GLU A 29 -16.02 23.89 -9.36
N ARG A 30 -17.10 23.12 -9.58
CA ARG A 30 -18.14 22.88 -8.57
C ARG A 30 -17.60 22.10 -7.36
N LYS A 31 -16.86 21.01 -7.58
CA LYS A 31 -16.24 20.23 -6.50
C LYS A 31 -15.23 21.07 -5.70
N PHE A 32 -14.42 21.87 -6.39
CA PHE A 32 -13.45 22.79 -5.82
C PHE A 32 -14.10 23.90 -4.98
N ALA A 33 -15.16 24.53 -5.48
CA ALA A 33 -15.93 25.52 -4.73
C ALA A 33 -16.56 24.93 -3.45
N ALA A 34 -16.90 23.64 -3.46
CA ALA A 34 -17.49 22.93 -2.33
C ALA A 34 -16.45 22.40 -1.30
N LEU A 35 -15.15 22.59 -1.54
CA LEU A 35 -14.11 22.17 -0.58
C LEU A 35 -14.27 22.87 0.77
N PRO A 36 -13.85 22.22 1.87
CA PRO A 36 -13.95 22.79 3.21
C PRO A 36 -12.86 23.85 3.45
N TRP A 37 -12.96 25.00 2.75
CA TRP A 37 -11.94 26.06 2.72
C TRP A 37 -11.54 26.58 4.10
N ALA A 38 -12.48 26.65 5.04
CA ALA A 38 -12.20 27.04 6.42
C ALA A 38 -11.29 26.03 7.13
N ASP A 39 -11.52 24.73 6.94
CA ASP A 39 -10.70 23.68 7.55
C ASP A 39 -9.35 23.51 6.84
N LEU A 40 -9.32 23.84 5.54
CA LEU A 40 -8.09 24.01 4.78
C LEU A 40 -7.34 25.28 5.18
N ASP A 41 -7.88 26.21 5.96
CA ASP A 41 -7.17 27.46 6.32
C ASP A 41 -6.60 28.18 5.08
N SER A 42 -7.39 28.28 4.01
CA SER A 42 -7.01 28.88 2.72
C SER A 42 -8.27 29.34 1.99
N SER A 43 -8.10 30.09 0.90
CA SER A 43 -9.18 30.40 -0.04
C SER A 43 -8.91 29.84 -1.45
N PRO A 44 -9.94 29.76 -2.32
CA PRO A 44 -9.78 29.49 -3.74
C PRO A 44 -8.73 30.38 -4.43
N ALA A 45 -8.72 31.67 -4.09
CA ALA A 45 -7.80 32.64 -4.69
C ALA A 45 -6.35 32.41 -4.22
N ASP A 46 -6.17 32.15 -2.92
CA ASP A 46 -4.84 31.91 -2.36
C ASP A 46 -4.22 30.61 -2.90
N LEU A 47 -5.02 29.56 -3.05
CA LEU A 47 -4.54 28.31 -3.62
C LEU A 47 -4.12 28.51 -5.08
N ARG A 48 -4.92 29.21 -5.90
CA ARG A 48 -4.52 29.53 -7.28
C ARG A 48 -3.23 30.36 -7.32
N ALA A 49 -3.09 31.36 -6.46
CA ALA A 49 -1.91 32.20 -6.39
C ALA A 49 -0.63 31.44 -6.01
N ARG A 50 -0.75 30.36 -5.21
CA ARG A 50 0.39 29.52 -4.83
C ARG A 50 0.85 28.56 -5.94
N PHE A 51 -0.07 28.10 -6.78
CA PHE A 51 0.20 27.00 -7.72
C PHE A 51 0.26 27.43 -9.19
N LEU A 52 -0.64 28.32 -9.62
CA LEU A 52 -0.73 28.71 -11.04
C LEU A 52 0.36 29.71 -11.43
N GLY A 53 0.87 29.56 -12.64
CA GLY A 53 1.97 30.39 -13.16
C GLY A 53 3.32 30.15 -12.48
N SER A 54 3.41 29.14 -11.61
CA SER A 54 4.64 28.71 -10.96
C SER A 54 5.22 27.47 -11.64
N THR A 55 6.54 27.40 -11.68
CA THR A 55 7.29 26.18 -12.04
C THR A 55 7.93 25.63 -10.79
N PHE A 56 7.67 24.36 -10.48
CA PHE A 56 8.25 23.67 -9.34
C PHE A 56 9.39 22.77 -9.82
N GLU A 57 10.63 23.18 -9.56
CA GLU A 57 11.84 22.43 -9.88
C GLU A 57 12.02 21.27 -8.89
N LEU A 58 12.15 20.05 -9.41
CA LEU A 58 12.34 18.81 -8.65
C LEU A 58 13.49 18.00 -9.25
N GLU A 59 14.72 18.22 -8.77
CA GLU A 59 15.91 17.53 -9.28
C GLU A 59 16.04 17.57 -10.81
N ASP A 60 15.66 16.49 -11.51
CA ASP A 60 15.75 16.28 -12.95
C ASP A 60 14.47 16.65 -13.71
N ARG A 61 13.42 17.10 -13.02
CA ARG A 61 12.11 17.39 -13.62
C ARG A 61 11.48 18.69 -13.12
N GLN A 62 10.48 19.14 -13.86
CA GLN A 62 9.68 20.31 -13.53
C GLN A 62 8.21 19.93 -13.47
N LEU A 63 7.50 20.42 -12.46
CA LEU A 63 6.06 20.32 -12.36
C LEU A 63 5.43 21.70 -12.55
N GLN A 64 4.38 21.75 -13.35
CA GLN A 64 3.55 22.93 -13.54
C GLN A 64 2.10 22.53 -13.45
N PHE A 65 1.32 23.37 -12.77
CA PHE A 65 -0.13 23.23 -12.73
C PHE A 65 -0.75 24.21 -13.73
N ASP A 66 -1.64 23.69 -14.56
CA ASP A 66 -2.68 24.48 -15.19
C ASP A 66 -3.94 24.50 -14.31
N GLU A 67 -4.96 25.23 -14.74
CA GLU A 67 -6.22 25.34 -13.99
C GLU A 67 -6.86 23.96 -13.79
N GLU A 68 -6.92 23.13 -14.84
CA GLU A 68 -7.61 21.84 -14.78
C GLU A 68 -6.92 20.86 -13.82
N SER A 69 -5.60 20.70 -13.94
CA SER A 69 -4.81 19.80 -13.08
C SER A 69 -4.84 20.25 -11.61
N LEU A 70 -4.83 21.55 -11.33
CA LEU A 70 -4.93 22.07 -9.97
C LEU A 70 -6.31 21.80 -9.37
N LEU A 71 -7.39 22.11 -10.11
CA LEU A 71 -8.74 21.84 -9.66
C LEU A 71 -8.98 20.35 -9.48
N ARG A 72 -8.42 19.50 -10.35
CA ARG A 72 -8.51 18.04 -10.25
C ARG A 72 -7.84 17.52 -8.99
N ALA A 73 -6.59 17.92 -8.72
CA ALA A 73 -5.88 17.52 -7.52
C ALA A 73 -6.60 17.99 -6.24
N ALA A 74 -7.04 19.25 -6.22
CA ALA A 74 -7.74 19.83 -5.07
C ALA A 74 -9.12 19.21 -4.84
N ALA A 75 -9.91 18.98 -5.89
CA ALA A 75 -11.20 18.31 -5.80
C ALA A 75 -11.05 16.87 -5.29
N LYS A 76 -10.06 16.13 -5.80
CA LYS A 76 -9.80 14.73 -5.44
C LYS A 76 -9.31 14.58 -4.00
N TYR A 77 -8.35 15.40 -3.56
CA TYR A 77 -7.67 15.19 -2.26
C TYR A 77 -7.88 16.28 -1.21
N GLY A 78 -8.51 17.42 -1.51
CA GLY A 78 -8.62 18.52 -0.55
C GLY A 78 -9.33 18.13 0.75
N ARG A 79 -10.36 17.26 0.67
CA ARG A 79 -11.04 16.69 1.84
C ARG A 79 -10.16 15.67 2.57
N ALA A 80 -9.44 14.83 1.83
CA ALA A 80 -8.50 13.85 2.39
C ALA A 80 -7.37 14.52 3.18
N VAL A 81 -6.74 15.57 2.63
CA VAL A 81 -5.72 16.38 3.31
C VAL A 81 -6.29 17.03 4.58
N THR A 82 -7.50 17.57 4.50
CA THR A 82 -8.19 18.14 5.66
C THR A 82 -8.40 17.11 6.76
N HIS A 83 -8.82 15.89 6.40
CA HIS A 83 -9.00 14.80 7.35
C HIS A 83 -7.67 14.38 7.98
N ALA A 84 -6.63 14.17 7.18
CA ALA A 84 -5.29 13.84 7.67
C ALA A 84 -4.77 14.87 8.66
N ALA A 85 -4.96 16.17 8.39
CA ALA A 85 -4.58 17.24 9.31
C ALA A 85 -5.37 17.21 10.62
N ARG A 86 -6.67 16.88 10.59
CA ARG A 86 -7.47 16.69 11.82
C ARG A 86 -6.98 15.50 12.64
N MET A 87 -6.70 14.37 12.00
CA MET A 87 -6.18 13.19 12.69
C MET A 87 -4.81 13.45 13.30
N TYR A 88 -3.92 14.13 12.57
CA TYR A 88 -2.64 14.58 13.08
C TYR A 88 -2.79 15.44 14.34
N ARG A 89 -3.62 16.49 14.30
CA ARG A 89 -3.86 17.37 15.46
C ARG A 89 -4.48 16.62 16.64
N HIS A 90 -5.36 15.66 16.36
CA HIS A 90 -5.94 14.83 17.41
C HIS A 90 -4.86 13.96 18.08
N LEU A 91 -4.03 13.27 17.29
CA LEU A 91 -2.92 12.46 17.81
C LEU A 91 -1.94 13.31 18.63
N ASP A 92 -1.55 14.48 18.12
CA ASP A 92 -0.67 15.44 18.81
C ASP A 92 -1.26 15.91 20.15
N SER A 93 -2.59 16.03 20.24
CA SER A 93 -3.28 16.45 21.46
C SER A 93 -3.42 15.35 22.52
N VAL A 94 -3.35 14.07 22.13
CA VAL A 94 -3.59 12.93 23.04
C VAL A 94 -2.35 12.07 23.30
N LEU A 95 -1.26 12.28 22.57
CA LEU A 95 0.00 11.54 22.74
C LEU A 95 1.07 12.44 23.35
N ASP A 96 1.60 12.03 24.49
CA ASP A 96 2.67 12.69 25.25
C ASP A 96 4.04 12.00 25.07
N ARG A 97 4.13 11.06 24.14
CA ARG A 97 5.33 10.25 23.82
C ARG A 97 5.70 10.39 22.35
N PRO A 98 6.91 9.98 21.92
CA PRO A 98 7.25 9.93 20.49
C PRO A 98 6.29 9.05 19.70
N TRP A 99 5.88 9.54 18.53
CA TRP A 99 5.05 8.81 17.58
C TRP A 99 5.35 9.25 16.14
N GLU A 100 4.99 8.39 15.21
CA GLU A 100 5.16 8.59 13.77
C GLU A 100 3.81 8.54 13.06
N LEU A 101 3.68 9.33 12.00
CA LEU A 101 2.51 9.37 11.14
C LEU A 101 2.88 8.93 9.72
N GLU A 102 2.09 8.03 9.18
CA GLU A 102 1.98 7.80 7.74
C GLU A 102 0.62 8.29 7.24
N VAL A 103 0.59 8.82 6.03
CA VAL A 103 -0.66 9.04 5.29
C VAL A 103 -0.70 8.07 4.12
N SER A 104 -1.83 7.39 3.93
CA SER A 104 -2.06 6.43 2.84
C SER A 104 -3.10 6.97 1.88
N VAL A 105 -2.86 6.88 0.57
CA VAL A 105 -3.84 7.09 -0.49
C VAL A 105 -3.66 6.03 -1.59
N ASP A 106 -3.20 4.84 -1.22
CA ASP A 106 -2.91 3.73 -2.13
C ASP A 106 -4.17 2.97 -2.57
N GLU A 107 -5.23 2.99 -1.75
CA GLU A 107 -6.50 2.31 -2.02
C GLU A 107 -7.48 3.12 -2.88
N THR A 108 -7.04 4.20 -3.54
CA THR A 108 -7.89 5.02 -4.44
C THR A 108 -8.20 4.32 -5.75
N ALA A 109 -9.26 4.67 -6.48
CA ALA A 109 -9.58 3.99 -7.74
C ALA A 109 -8.55 4.21 -8.86
N THR A 110 -7.83 5.34 -8.81
CA THR A 110 -6.92 5.79 -9.87
C THR A 110 -5.53 6.10 -9.31
N PRO A 111 -4.44 5.82 -10.05
CA PRO A 111 -3.09 6.14 -9.62
C PRO A 111 -2.94 7.61 -9.19
N THR A 112 -2.12 7.85 -8.18
CA THR A 112 -1.80 9.19 -7.69
C THR A 112 -0.82 9.84 -8.65
N SER A 113 -1.23 10.87 -9.38
CA SER A 113 -0.29 11.56 -10.28
C SER A 113 0.79 12.32 -9.50
N HIS A 114 1.90 12.71 -10.16
CA HIS A 114 2.95 13.53 -9.53
C HIS A 114 2.42 14.90 -9.06
N LEU A 115 1.50 15.51 -9.83
CA LEU A 115 0.83 16.75 -9.42
C LEU A 115 -0.09 16.54 -8.22
N GLU A 116 -0.80 15.41 -8.16
CA GLU A 116 -1.64 15.04 -7.02
C GLU A 116 -0.80 14.82 -5.75
N HIS A 117 0.29 14.05 -5.84
CA HIS A 117 1.24 13.86 -4.74
C HIS A 117 1.78 15.23 -4.28
N PHE A 118 2.29 16.05 -5.20
CA PHE A 118 2.80 17.39 -4.88
C PHE A 118 1.76 18.24 -4.14
N TYR A 119 0.51 18.25 -4.62
CA TYR A 119 -0.60 18.95 -3.96
C TYR A 119 -0.80 18.47 -2.52
N ILE A 120 -0.88 17.15 -2.31
CA ILE A 120 -1.10 16.52 -0.99
C ILE A 120 -0.03 16.99 0.00
N VAL A 121 1.25 16.86 -0.36
CA VAL A 121 2.34 17.12 0.58
C VAL A 121 2.59 18.61 0.81
N SER A 122 2.34 19.44 -0.21
CA SER A 122 2.38 20.89 -0.07
C SER A 122 1.32 21.38 0.91
N GLU A 123 0.08 20.92 0.77
CA GLU A 123 -1.02 21.35 1.64
C GLU A 123 -0.94 20.72 3.04
N MET A 124 -0.49 19.46 3.18
CA MET A 124 -0.19 18.86 4.48
C MET A 124 0.88 19.66 5.24
N ARG A 125 1.98 20.04 4.56
CA ARG A 125 3.05 20.87 5.16
C ARG A 125 2.52 22.24 5.58
N ARG A 126 1.70 22.88 4.74
CA ARG A 126 1.09 24.18 5.05
C ARG A 126 0.17 24.10 6.27
N LEU A 127 -0.57 23.01 6.42
CA LEU A 127 -1.45 22.76 7.56
C LEU A 127 -0.71 22.33 8.85
N GLY A 128 0.62 22.25 8.80
CA GLY A 128 1.47 21.91 9.94
C GLY A 128 1.55 20.41 10.26
N VAL A 129 1.14 19.55 9.33
CA VAL A 129 1.23 18.09 9.51
C VAL A 129 2.69 17.66 9.45
N ARG A 130 3.09 16.77 10.36
CA ARG A 130 4.40 16.10 10.34
C ARG A 130 4.19 14.61 10.09
N TRP A 131 4.86 14.05 9.10
CA TRP A 131 4.75 12.65 8.70
C TRP A 131 6.12 12.05 8.38
N VAL A 132 6.23 10.73 8.50
CA VAL A 132 7.46 9.97 8.20
C VAL A 132 7.37 9.18 6.90
N SER A 133 6.14 8.93 6.41
CA SER A 133 5.91 8.26 5.14
C SER A 133 4.59 8.67 4.49
N LEU A 134 4.53 8.50 3.17
CA LEU A 134 3.33 8.63 2.35
C LEU A 134 3.23 7.39 1.44
N ALA A 135 2.07 6.76 1.37
CA ALA A 135 1.78 5.69 0.41
C ALA A 135 0.87 6.21 -0.70
N PRO A 136 1.41 6.61 -1.87
CA PRO A 136 0.58 6.89 -3.04
C PRO A 136 0.06 5.60 -3.68
N ARG A 137 -0.95 5.72 -4.54
CA ARG A 137 -1.31 4.63 -5.46
C ARG A 137 -0.41 4.70 -6.70
N TYR A 138 0.53 3.78 -6.82
CA TYR A 138 1.41 3.66 -7.98
C TYR A 138 0.66 3.20 -9.23
N VAL A 139 1.28 3.38 -10.39
CA VAL A 139 0.86 2.76 -11.65
C VAL A 139 0.88 1.22 -11.57
N GLY A 140 0.17 0.57 -12.50
CA GLY A 140 -0.01 -0.89 -12.52
C GLY A 140 -0.84 -1.42 -11.35
N SER A 141 -0.64 -2.68 -10.99
CA SER A 141 -1.40 -3.36 -9.92
C SER A 141 -0.49 -4.03 -8.90
N PHE A 142 -0.76 -3.73 -7.63
CA PHE A 142 -0.11 -4.32 -6.46
C PHE A 142 -1.06 -5.30 -5.77
N GLU A 143 -1.39 -6.40 -6.45
CA GLU A 143 -2.32 -7.42 -5.93
C GLU A 143 -1.72 -8.21 -4.74
N LYS A 144 -2.57 -8.82 -3.92
CA LYS A 144 -2.16 -9.41 -2.64
C LYS A 144 -1.51 -10.77 -2.84
N GLY A 145 -0.28 -10.93 -2.34
CA GLY A 145 0.43 -12.21 -2.36
C GLY A 145 1.15 -12.54 -3.67
N VAL A 146 1.14 -11.65 -4.66
CA VAL A 146 1.81 -11.89 -5.96
C VAL A 146 2.77 -10.74 -6.30
N ASP A 147 3.62 -10.94 -7.32
CA ASP A 147 4.50 -9.89 -7.83
C ASP A 147 3.68 -8.81 -8.57
N TYR A 148 4.33 -7.70 -8.91
CA TYR A 148 3.73 -6.58 -9.63
C TYR A 148 3.19 -6.98 -11.02
N ILE A 149 2.04 -6.41 -11.39
CA ILE A 149 1.41 -6.61 -12.69
C ILE A 149 1.38 -5.25 -13.41
N GLY A 150 2.18 -5.12 -14.46
CA GLY A 150 2.26 -3.90 -15.27
C GLY A 150 3.61 -3.77 -15.98
N ASP A 151 3.86 -2.58 -16.54
CA ASP A 151 5.16 -2.22 -17.12
C ASP A 151 6.11 -1.73 -16.01
N LEU A 152 7.30 -2.34 -15.93
CA LEU A 152 8.32 -1.99 -14.92
C LEU A 152 9.06 -0.69 -15.26
N ASP A 153 9.19 -0.34 -16.54
CA ASP A 153 9.81 0.92 -16.94
C ASP A 153 8.87 2.10 -16.64
N GLU A 154 7.55 1.89 -16.82
CA GLU A 154 6.53 2.86 -16.39
C GLU A 154 6.55 3.05 -14.87
N LEU A 155 6.59 1.95 -14.10
CA LEU A 155 6.68 2.00 -12.65
C LEU A 155 7.95 2.72 -12.17
N ARG A 156 9.09 2.47 -12.83
CA ARG A 156 10.36 3.16 -12.52
C ARG A 156 10.24 4.66 -12.73
N ALA A 157 9.71 5.10 -13.87
CA ALA A 157 9.52 6.52 -14.15
C ALA A 157 8.56 7.19 -13.15
N ASP A 158 7.50 6.48 -12.76
CA ASP A 158 6.53 6.92 -11.76
C ASP A 158 7.16 7.06 -10.36
N LEU A 159 7.85 6.02 -9.89
CA LEU A 159 8.58 6.02 -8.62
C LEU A 159 9.62 7.13 -8.56
N ALA A 160 10.38 7.34 -9.63
CA ALA A 160 11.37 8.41 -9.71
C ALA A 160 10.75 9.79 -9.44
N GLY A 161 9.55 10.05 -9.98
CA GLY A 161 8.83 11.31 -9.79
C GLY A 161 8.33 11.49 -8.37
N HIS A 162 7.70 10.45 -7.83
CA HIS A 162 7.30 10.45 -6.42
C HIS A 162 8.48 10.60 -5.46
N ALA A 163 9.63 10.00 -5.77
CA ALA A 163 10.82 10.08 -4.94
C ALA A 163 11.46 11.47 -5.00
N ALA A 164 11.46 12.12 -6.17
CA ALA A 164 11.90 13.51 -6.30
C ALA A 164 11.03 14.47 -5.48
N ILE A 165 9.70 14.29 -5.49
CA ILE A 165 8.78 15.04 -4.61
C ILE A 165 9.09 14.78 -3.14
N ALA A 166 9.29 13.52 -2.76
CA ALA A 166 9.60 13.15 -1.38
C ALA A 166 10.90 13.77 -0.85
N ARG A 167 11.92 13.89 -1.70
CA ARG A 167 13.16 14.58 -1.35
C ARG A 167 12.99 16.10 -1.25
N ALA A 168 12.16 16.70 -2.11
CA ALA A 168 11.93 18.15 -2.08
C ALA A 168 11.08 18.62 -0.88
N PHE A 169 10.10 17.82 -0.46
CA PHE A 169 9.19 18.17 0.65
C PHE A 169 9.57 17.54 1.99
N GLY A 170 10.42 16.53 1.97
CA GLY A 170 10.74 15.71 3.13
C GLY A 170 11.96 16.16 3.95
N PRO A 171 12.70 15.20 4.55
CA PRO A 171 12.65 13.77 4.21
C PRO A 171 11.42 13.06 4.78
N TYR A 172 10.72 12.32 3.92
CA TYR A 172 9.78 11.24 4.28
C TYR A 172 9.97 10.07 3.32
N LYS A 173 9.56 8.87 3.75
CA LYS A 173 9.67 7.64 2.97
C LYS A 173 8.49 7.50 2.01
N LEU A 174 8.75 7.00 0.81
CA LEU A 174 7.69 6.38 0.02
C LEU A 174 7.34 5.04 0.64
N SER A 175 6.05 4.79 0.85
CA SER A 175 5.56 3.56 1.45
C SER A 175 4.93 2.65 0.39
N LEU A 176 5.43 1.41 0.32
CA LEU A 176 4.88 0.34 -0.52
C LEU A 176 3.88 -0.46 0.31
N HIS A 177 2.60 -0.12 0.17
CA HIS A 177 1.49 -0.95 0.65
C HIS A 177 1.24 -2.12 -0.30
N SER A 178 0.61 -3.18 0.20
CA SER A 178 0.56 -4.48 -0.49
C SER A 178 1.95 -4.94 -0.95
N GLY A 179 2.97 -4.56 -0.18
CA GLY A 179 4.36 -4.59 -0.62
C GLY A 179 4.97 -5.97 -0.62
N SER A 180 4.41 -6.93 0.11
CA SER A 180 4.92 -8.31 0.09
C SER A 180 4.86 -8.91 -1.33
N ASP A 181 5.83 -9.77 -1.60
CA ASP A 181 6.00 -10.52 -2.84
C ASP A 181 6.27 -9.68 -4.11
N LYS A 182 6.46 -8.36 -3.98
CA LYS A 182 6.77 -7.44 -5.09
C LYS A 182 8.26 -7.46 -5.46
N PHE A 183 8.84 -8.65 -5.65
CA PHE A 183 10.28 -8.83 -5.83
C PHE A 183 10.84 -8.05 -7.02
N SER A 184 10.08 -7.93 -8.12
CA SER A 184 10.48 -7.12 -9.27
C SER A 184 10.55 -5.61 -8.97
N VAL A 185 9.78 -5.14 -7.97
CA VAL A 185 9.68 -3.73 -7.60
C VAL A 185 10.79 -3.30 -6.64
N TYR A 186 11.27 -4.20 -5.77
CA TYR A 186 12.20 -3.80 -4.70
C TYR A 186 13.48 -3.13 -5.20
N PRO A 187 14.20 -3.64 -6.21
CA PRO A 187 15.40 -2.97 -6.72
C PRO A 187 15.09 -1.57 -7.27
N ILE A 188 13.97 -1.41 -7.98
CA ILE A 188 13.51 -0.13 -8.53
C ILE A 188 13.21 0.84 -7.38
N ALA A 189 12.42 0.41 -6.40
CA ALA A 189 12.06 1.24 -5.26
C ALA A 189 13.29 1.69 -4.47
N VAL A 190 14.24 0.78 -4.21
CA VAL A 190 15.48 1.08 -3.51
C VAL A 190 16.33 2.10 -4.28
N GLU A 191 16.53 1.89 -5.58
CA GLU A 191 17.31 2.77 -6.44
C GLU A 191 16.69 4.17 -6.51
N GLU A 192 15.41 4.27 -6.90
CA GLU A 192 14.74 5.54 -7.13
C GLU A 192 14.53 6.35 -5.84
N THR A 193 14.33 5.67 -4.70
CA THR A 193 14.20 6.31 -3.38
C THR A 193 15.52 6.54 -2.67
N ARG A 194 16.64 6.07 -3.21
CA ARG A 194 17.95 6.07 -2.54
C ARG A 194 17.87 5.46 -1.14
N HIS A 195 17.27 4.28 -1.05
CA HIS A 195 17.01 3.52 0.19
C HIS A 195 16.01 4.16 1.18
N VAL A 196 15.33 5.27 0.83
CA VAL A 196 14.36 5.94 1.71
C VAL A 196 12.93 5.44 1.43
N VAL A 197 12.68 4.21 1.85
CA VAL A 197 11.44 3.47 1.57
C VAL A 197 10.88 2.80 2.83
N HIS A 198 9.56 2.68 2.92
CA HIS A 198 8.87 1.88 3.92
C HIS A 198 8.15 0.72 3.21
N LEU A 199 8.49 -0.53 3.54
CA LEU A 199 7.83 -1.70 2.98
C LEU A 199 6.85 -2.27 4.00
N LYS A 200 5.57 -2.45 3.60
CA LYS A 200 4.57 -3.10 4.43
C LYS A 200 4.26 -4.51 3.94
N THR A 201 4.45 -5.47 4.83
CA THR A 201 4.07 -6.88 4.66
C THR A 201 3.09 -7.28 5.76
N ALA A 202 2.20 -8.24 5.46
CA ALA A 202 1.29 -8.80 6.46
C ALA A 202 0.84 -10.21 6.05
N GLY A 203 0.01 -10.31 5.01
CA GLY A 203 -0.62 -11.58 4.63
C GLY A 203 0.36 -12.65 4.15
N THR A 204 1.52 -12.26 3.63
CA THR A 204 2.57 -13.24 3.28
C THR A 204 3.05 -14.07 4.48
N SER A 205 3.09 -13.50 5.69
CA SER A 205 3.44 -14.28 6.89
C SER A 205 2.43 -15.38 7.18
N TYR A 206 1.15 -15.14 6.90
CA TYR A 206 0.12 -16.19 6.97
C TYR A 206 0.33 -17.25 5.90
N LEU A 207 0.68 -16.86 4.67
CA LEU A 207 0.97 -17.80 3.58
C LEU A 207 2.18 -18.70 3.91
N GLU A 208 3.23 -18.16 4.52
CA GLU A 208 4.39 -18.97 4.93
C GLU A 208 4.07 -19.86 6.15
N ALA A 209 3.15 -19.45 7.02
CA ALA A 209 2.59 -20.34 8.04
C ALA A 209 1.84 -21.53 7.41
N LEU A 210 1.06 -21.28 6.34
CA LEU A 210 0.44 -22.37 5.58
C LEU A 210 1.49 -23.24 4.87
N ARG A 211 2.61 -22.67 4.40
CA ARG A 211 3.71 -23.43 3.81
C ARG A 211 4.31 -24.42 4.82
N ALA A 212 4.53 -23.97 6.04
CA ALA A 212 4.99 -24.84 7.13
C ALA A 212 3.98 -25.95 7.42
N ILE A 213 2.67 -25.62 7.49
CA ILE A 213 1.60 -26.62 7.68
C ILE A 213 1.59 -27.63 6.54
N ALA A 214 1.73 -27.21 5.28
CA ALA A 214 1.77 -28.12 4.13
C ALA A 214 2.90 -29.17 4.25
N GLN A 215 4.00 -28.84 4.91
CA GLN A 215 5.13 -29.75 5.11
C GLN A 215 4.94 -30.73 6.28
N VAL A 216 4.28 -30.31 7.36
CA VAL A 216 4.19 -31.09 8.61
C VAL A 216 2.83 -31.72 8.86
N ASP A 217 1.77 -31.15 8.27
CA ASP A 217 0.38 -31.63 8.32
C ASP A 217 -0.31 -31.39 6.95
N PRO A 218 0.04 -32.20 5.93
CA PRO A 218 -0.56 -32.13 4.60
C PRO A 218 -2.09 -32.23 4.60
N ALA A 219 -2.67 -33.01 5.53
CA ALA A 219 -4.10 -33.20 5.64
C ALA A 219 -4.80 -31.90 6.03
N LEU A 220 -4.33 -31.22 7.07
CA LEU A 220 -4.85 -29.92 7.47
C LEU A 220 -4.70 -28.87 6.36
N PHE A 221 -3.55 -28.84 5.67
CA PHE A 221 -3.38 -27.91 4.54
C PHE A 221 -4.39 -28.16 3.42
N ARG A 222 -4.69 -29.42 3.07
CA ARG A 222 -5.70 -29.75 2.06
C ARG A 222 -7.10 -29.26 2.46
N GLU A 223 -7.46 -29.35 3.73
CA GLU A 223 -8.74 -28.83 4.24
C GLU A 223 -8.83 -27.30 4.15
N ILE A 224 -7.74 -26.61 4.49
CA ILE A 224 -7.64 -25.14 4.39
C ILE A 224 -7.69 -24.72 2.92
N TYR A 225 -6.96 -25.39 2.04
CA TYR A 225 -6.93 -25.07 0.62
C TYR A 225 -8.26 -25.39 -0.07
N GLY A 226 -8.92 -26.49 0.32
CA GLY A 226 -10.29 -26.79 -0.09
C GLY A 226 -11.27 -25.68 0.29
N LEU A 227 -11.18 -25.17 1.53
CA LEU A 227 -11.98 -24.03 1.98
C LEU A 227 -11.73 -22.78 1.13
N ALA A 228 -10.50 -22.54 0.68
CA ALA A 228 -10.18 -21.40 -0.16
C ALA A 228 -10.99 -21.42 -1.48
N PHE A 229 -11.16 -22.59 -2.11
CA PHE A 229 -12.05 -22.74 -3.27
C PHE A 229 -13.52 -22.46 -2.95
N GLU A 230 -14.00 -22.86 -1.76
CA GLU A 230 -15.38 -22.62 -1.33
C GLU A 230 -15.68 -21.14 -1.07
N ARG A 231 -14.69 -20.41 -0.52
CA ARG A 231 -14.87 -19.06 0.03
C ARG A 231 -14.38 -17.93 -0.86
N TYR A 232 -13.55 -18.23 -1.86
CA TYR A 232 -12.87 -17.19 -2.65
C TYR A 232 -13.81 -16.12 -3.21
N ASP A 233 -14.93 -16.50 -3.84
CA ASP A 233 -15.87 -15.53 -4.44
C ASP A 233 -16.53 -14.58 -3.44
N GLU A 234 -16.66 -15.01 -2.18
CA GLU A 234 -17.21 -14.18 -1.11
C GLU A 234 -16.13 -13.34 -0.45
N ASP A 235 -15.03 -13.97 -0.04
CA ASP A 235 -13.99 -13.33 0.77
C ASP A 235 -13.14 -12.35 -0.05
N ARG A 236 -13.02 -12.53 -1.38
CA ARG A 236 -12.28 -11.59 -2.24
C ARG A 236 -12.96 -10.23 -2.41
N ARG A 237 -14.22 -10.05 -2.01
CA ARG A 237 -15.01 -8.83 -2.32
C ARG A 237 -14.41 -7.55 -1.74
N THR A 238 -13.61 -7.66 -0.69
CA THR A 238 -12.90 -6.55 -0.05
C THR A 238 -11.43 -6.49 -0.44
N TYR A 239 -11.01 -7.24 -1.47
CA TYR A 239 -9.63 -7.32 -1.94
C TYR A 239 -9.54 -7.08 -3.44
N HIS A 240 -8.48 -6.38 -3.85
CA HIS A 240 -8.10 -6.28 -5.25
C HIS A 240 -7.17 -7.44 -5.62
N VAL A 241 -7.75 -8.50 -6.18
CA VAL A 241 -7.08 -9.75 -6.62
C VAL A 241 -7.73 -10.26 -7.91
N SER A 242 -6.97 -10.98 -8.73
CA SER A 242 -7.38 -11.43 -10.07
C SER A 242 -7.37 -12.95 -10.26
N ALA A 243 -7.13 -13.72 -9.19
CA ALA A 243 -7.12 -15.17 -9.16
C ALA A 243 -8.33 -15.79 -9.87
N ILE A 244 -8.06 -16.82 -10.67
CA ILE A 244 -9.04 -17.63 -11.38
C ILE A 244 -9.00 -19.04 -10.79
N PRO A 245 -9.97 -19.44 -9.95
CA PRO A 245 -9.95 -20.74 -9.28
C PRO A 245 -9.80 -21.94 -10.23
N ALA A 246 -10.31 -21.84 -11.45
CA ALA A 246 -10.17 -22.90 -12.45
C ALA A 246 -8.72 -23.17 -12.91
N ARG A 247 -7.79 -22.24 -12.67
CA ARG A 247 -6.36 -22.37 -13.00
C ARG A 247 -5.54 -22.91 -11.82
N ALA A 248 -6.07 -22.83 -10.60
CA ALA A 248 -5.42 -23.32 -9.40
C ALA A 248 -5.47 -24.86 -9.34
N PRO A 249 -4.36 -25.55 -8.98
CA PRO A 249 -4.35 -27.00 -8.87
C PRO A 249 -5.30 -27.48 -7.77
N ARG A 250 -6.03 -28.57 -7.99
CA ARG A 250 -6.98 -29.07 -6.99
C ARG A 250 -6.26 -29.86 -5.89
N PRO A 251 -6.62 -29.68 -4.61
CA PRO A 251 -5.93 -30.34 -3.50
C PRO A 251 -5.88 -31.85 -3.70
N ASP A 252 -6.98 -32.51 -4.03
CA ASP A 252 -7.09 -33.96 -4.22
C ASP A 252 -6.24 -34.54 -5.37
N THR A 253 -5.73 -33.69 -6.26
CA THR A 253 -4.88 -34.11 -7.39
C THR A 253 -3.38 -34.05 -7.11
N LEU A 254 -2.98 -33.43 -6.00
CA LEU A 254 -1.58 -33.21 -5.64
C LEU A 254 -1.09 -34.30 -4.67
N ALA A 255 0.16 -34.74 -4.82
CA ALA A 255 0.86 -35.49 -3.77
C ALA A 255 1.24 -34.56 -2.61
N ASP A 256 1.48 -35.13 -1.42
CA ASP A 256 1.76 -34.33 -0.20
C ASP A 256 3.01 -33.44 -0.36
N ASP A 257 4.04 -33.94 -1.03
CA ASP A 257 5.29 -33.21 -1.30
C ASP A 257 5.13 -32.06 -2.31
N GLN A 258 4.02 -32.01 -3.04
CA GLN A 258 3.69 -30.94 -3.99
C GLN A 258 2.83 -29.82 -3.37
N LEU A 259 2.28 -30.02 -2.17
CA LEU A 259 1.39 -29.04 -1.54
C LEU A 259 2.08 -27.70 -1.23
N PRO A 260 3.33 -27.65 -0.74
CA PRO A 260 4.01 -26.38 -0.50
C PRO A 260 4.12 -25.51 -1.76
N ASP A 261 4.34 -26.11 -2.94
CA ASP A 261 4.52 -25.40 -4.22
C ASP A 261 3.25 -24.66 -4.70
N VAL A 262 2.08 -25.04 -4.16
CA VAL A 262 0.82 -24.31 -4.40
C VAL A 262 0.93 -22.86 -3.97
N LEU A 263 1.71 -22.59 -2.92
CA LEU A 263 1.95 -21.23 -2.41
C LEU A 263 2.91 -20.41 -3.26
N ASP A 264 3.40 -20.96 -4.38
CA ASP A 264 4.14 -20.23 -5.42
C ASP A 264 3.30 -20.05 -6.70
N GLN A 265 2.13 -20.68 -6.78
CA GLN A 265 1.21 -20.56 -7.90
C GLN A 265 0.30 -19.33 -7.72
N PHE A 266 0.29 -18.45 -8.72
CA PHE A 266 -0.42 -17.17 -8.70
C PHE A 266 -1.85 -17.27 -8.14
N ASP A 267 -2.71 -18.08 -8.77
CA ASP A 267 -4.13 -18.11 -8.43
C ASP A 267 -4.37 -18.68 -7.04
N ALA A 268 -3.68 -19.77 -6.70
CA ALA A 268 -3.82 -20.44 -5.42
C ALA A 268 -3.29 -19.58 -4.26
N ARG A 269 -2.18 -18.88 -4.47
CA ARG A 269 -1.58 -18.00 -3.46
C ARG A 269 -2.52 -16.84 -3.12
N GLU A 270 -3.12 -16.19 -4.12
CA GLU A 270 -4.14 -15.15 -3.89
C GLU A 270 -5.37 -15.70 -3.18
N MET A 271 -5.89 -16.86 -3.62
CA MET A 271 -7.06 -17.50 -2.99
C MET A 271 -6.81 -17.80 -1.51
N LEU A 272 -5.67 -18.39 -1.18
CA LEU A 272 -5.27 -18.66 0.20
C LEU A 272 -5.08 -17.36 0.99
N HIS A 273 -4.52 -16.31 0.37
CA HIS A 273 -4.29 -15.03 1.02
C HIS A 273 -5.61 -14.39 1.47
N VAL A 274 -6.59 -14.26 0.57
CA VAL A 274 -7.82 -13.50 0.88
C VAL A 274 -8.80 -14.27 1.76
N THR A 275 -8.70 -15.60 1.80
CA THR A 275 -9.58 -16.46 2.60
C THR A 275 -9.08 -16.71 4.03
N PHE A 276 -8.00 -16.04 4.47
CA PHE A 276 -7.42 -16.21 5.80
C PHE A 276 -8.44 -16.02 6.95
N GLY A 277 -9.39 -15.09 6.78
CA GLY A 277 -10.44 -14.83 7.79
C GLY A 277 -11.34 -16.05 7.99
N SER A 278 -11.81 -16.65 6.90
CA SER A 278 -12.60 -17.88 6.93
C SER A 278 -11.78 -19.07 7.46
N ALA A 279 -10.51 -19.19 7.03
CA ALA A 279 -9.62 -20.24 7.48
C ALA A 279 -9.34 -20.17 8.98
N LEU A 280 -9.03 -18.99 9.53
CA LEU A 280 -8.80 -18.80 10.95
C LEU A 280 -10.09 -18.97 11.78
N ALA A 281 -11.24 -18.63 11.23
CA ALA A 281 -12.52 -18.87 11.90
C ALA A 281 -12.84 -20.36 12.03
N ARG A 282 -12.52 -21.17 11.00
CA ARG A 282 -12.83 -22.61 10.97
C ARG A 282 -11.72 -23.48 11.58
N TYR A 283 -10.47 -23.22 11.24
CA TYR A 283 -9.30 -24.05 11.58
C TYR A 283 -8.28 -23.33 12.47
N GLY A 284 -8.64 -22.20 13.06
CA GLY A 284 -7.69 -21.36 13.80
C GLY A 284 -7.07 -22.02 15.02
N THR A 285 -7.73 -23.02 15.62
CA THR A 285 -7.16 -23.78 16.75
C THR A 285 -6.09 -24.74 16.24
N GLU A 286 -6.41 -25.48 15.19
CA GLU A 286 -5.59 -26.47 14.52
C GLU A 286 -4.34 -25.83 13.91
N ILE A 287 -4.51 -24.74 13.15
CA ILE A 287 -3.41 -23.92 12.61
C ILE A 287 -2.45 -23.53 13.73
N LYS A 288 -2.96 -22.98 14.84
CA LYS A 288 -2.11 -22.54 15.96
C LYS A 288 -1.44 -23.71 16.68
N SER A 289 -2.13 -24.84 16.87
CA SER A 289 -1.53 -26.00 17.53
C SER A 289 -0.45 -26.65 16.68
N THR A 290 -0.67 -26.79 15.37
CA THR A 290 0.29 -27.39 14.44
C THR A 290 1.54 -26.54 14.33
N LEU A 291 1.40 -25.21 14.23
CA LEU A 291 2.55 -24.29 14.21
C LEU A 291 3.34 -24.29 15.52
N ARG A 292 2.67 -24.34 16.69
CA ARG A 292 3.36 -24.43 17.99
C ARG A 292 4.09 -25.75 18.21
N ALA A 293 3.56 -26.84 17.65
CA ALA A 293 4.23 -28.14 17.73
C ALA A 293 5.43 -28.23 16.76
N ASN A 294 5.51 -27.35 15.77
CA ASN A 294 6.50 -27.36 14.69
C ASN A 294 7.09 -25.96 14.46
N GLU A 295 7.46 -25.25 15.53
CA GLU A 295 7.92 -23.84 15.46
C GLU A 295 9.14 -23.68 14.55
N ASP A 296 10.06 -24.64 14.56
CA ASP A 296 11.26 -24.62 13.71
C ASP A 296 10.90 -24.60 12.21
N ALA A 297 9.88 -25.35 11.79
CA ALA A 297 9.44 -25.35 10.39
C ALA A 297 8.80 -24.00 10.01
N HIS A 298 8.02 -23.41 10.92
CA HIS A 298 7.43 -22.10 10.72
C HIS A 298 8.49 -20.99 10.66
N TYR A 299 9.48 -21.02 11.56
CA TYR A 299 10.56 -20.04 11.57
C TYR A 299 11.45 -20.16 10.33
N ALA A 300 11.79 -21.37 9.90
CA ALA A 300 12.55 -21.57 8.68
C ALA A 300 11.80 -21.04 7.43
N ALA A 301 10.48 -21.25 7.35
CA ALA A 301 9.68 -20.71 6.25
C ALA A 301 9.65 -19.18 6.25
N ILE A 302 9.44 -18.55 7.42
CA ILE A 302 9.44 -17.10 7.59
C ILE A 302 10.82 -16.50 7.27
N GLU A 303 11.90 -17.08 7.81
CA GLU A 303 13.28 -16.63 7.60
C GLU A 303 13.63 -16.65 6.11
N ALA A 304 13.48 -17.80 5.44
CA ALA A 304 13.80 -17.91 4.02
C ALA A 304 13.00 -16.92 3.16
N HIS A 305 11.73 -16.67 3.52
CA HIS A 305 10.88 -15.75 2.78
C HIS A 305 11.27 -14.29 2.98
N PHE A 306 11.59 -13.87 4.21
CA PHE A 306 11.97 -12.49 4.51
C PHE A 306 13.42 -12.18 4.13
N ASP A 307 14.33 -13.16 4.13
CA ASP A 307 15.67 -12.99 3.57
C ASP A 307 15.58 -12.58 2.10
N ARG A 308 14.69 -13.23 1.34
CA ARG A 308 14.43 -12.83 -0.06
C ARG A 308 13.83 -11.44 -0.18
N HIS A 309 12.96 -11.03 0.74
CA HIS A 309 12.39 -9.68 0.75
C HIS A 309 13.45 -8.62 1.03
N LEU A 310 14.31 -8.87 2.01
CA LEU A 310 15.30 -7.92 2.50
C LEU A 310 16.55 -7.84 1.62
N ALA A 311 16.83 -8.87 0.81
CA ALA A 311 18.01 -8.94 -0.05
C ALA A 311 18.21 -7.66 -0.89
N ALA A 312 17.16 -7.19 -1.58
CA ALA A 312 17.23 -5.99 -2.41
C ALA A 312 17.46 -4.70 -1.61
N PHE A 313 17.13 -4.67 -0.32
CA PHE A 313 17.31 -3.51 0.56
C PHE A 313 18.66 -3.52 1.28
N ALA A 314 19.33 -4.66 1.34
CA ALA A 314 20.63 -4.83 1.98
C ALA A 314 21.80 -4.41 1.06
N GLU A 315 21.66 -4.55 -0.26
CA GLU A 315 22.68 -4.15 -1.23
C GLU A 315 22.86 -2.62 -1.23
N GLY A 316 23.99 -2.11 -0.72
CA GLY A 316 24.31 -0.67 -0.72
C GLY A 316 24.26 0.02 0.66
N ALA A 317 23.90 -0.68 1.73
CA ALA A 317 23.91 -0.13 3.09
C ALA A 317 25.33 0.12 3.66
N ASP A 318 26.37 -0.45 3.04
CA ASP A 318 27.78 -0.29 3.44
C ASP A 318 28.46 0.98 2.89
N GLY A 319 27.70 1.92 2.32
CA GLY A 319 28.23 3.06 1.57
C GLY A 319 27.70 4.43 1.98
N ASN A 320 27.70 4.76 3.27
CA ASN A 320 27.54 6.15 3.74
C ASN A 320 28.40 6.44 4.98
#